data_AF-A0AAD9D6V6-F1
#
_entry.id   AF-A0AAD9D6V6-F1
#
_cell.length_a   1.000
_cell.length_b   1.000
_cell.length_c   1.000
_cell.angle_alpha   90.00
_cell.angle_beta   90.00
_cell.angle_gamma   90.00
#
_symmetry.space_group_name_H-M   'P 1'
#
loop_
_entity.id
_entity.type
_entity.pdbx_description
1 polymer ?
#
loop_
_entity_poly.entity_id
_entity_poly.type
_entity_poly.pdbx_seq_one_letter_code
_entity_poly.pdbx_strand_id
1 'polypeptide(L)'
;MTKMCWPYQLLTLAAIASVGSSFSPASSSPPPYTASLKSRPAAITPLCSSPPRPSSATETTTTSTSSSSFPTSDIFDATTTLTNYDQSQQQFIQSDGNQGMGGGLSALHHIQSLQPTTRTSLQQAITTLTNQAHSERATDSSKGRIMLGICASNAPEALGGLKSWVAQLTLPRGMLHGMDVDGVPIPVEELGSVYVKYSTGGAMTFREMRKSKRGFDALWRPGDALLEMYDGDFRGVYFSVELGDGVFRQFGVLPTDLFMEEEEDW
;
A
#
# COMPACT_ATOMS: atom_id res chain seq x y z
N MET A 1 10.33 -18.53 13.19
CA MET A 1 10.51 -17.17 12.63
C MET A 1 11.19 -17.29 11.29
N THR A 2 10.44 -17.08 10.20
CA THR A 2 10.94 -17.19 8.81
C THR A 2 11.06 -15.79 8.25
N LYS A 3 12.29 -15.30 7.97
CA LYS A 3 12.47 -13.97 7.39
C LYS A 3 11.92 -13.92 5.97
N MET A 4 10.93 -13.06 5.71
CA MET A 4 10.49 -12.74 4.35
C MET A 4 11.35 -11.62 3.76
N CYS A 5 12.49 -11.97 3.16
CA CYS A 5 13.24 -11.02 2.34
C CYS A 5 12.45 -10.70 1.08
N TRP A 6 11.88 -9.49 0.99
CA TRP A 6 11.41 -8.92 -0.27
C TRP A 6 12.61 -8.45 -1.12
N PRO A 7 12.61 -8.69 -2.45
CA PRO A 7 13.75 -8.37 -3.29
C PRO A 7 13.77 -6.89 -3.67
N TYR A 8 14.67 -6.11 -3.06
CA TYR A 8 15.07 -4.82 -3.60
C TYR A 8 15.82 -5.02 -4.92
N GLN A 9 15.17 -4.75 -6.06
CA GLN A 9 15.86 -4.64 -7.34
C GLN A 9 16.53 -3.27 -7.46
N LEU A 10 17.81 -3.18 -7.06
CA LEU A 10 18.65 -2.04 -7.42
C LEU A 10 18.80 -1.98 -8.95
N LEU A 11 18.25 -0.92 -9.56
CA LEU A 11 18.33 -0.65 -10.98
C LEU A 11 19.75 -0.17 -11.35
N THR A 12 20.66 -1.13 -11.53
CA THR A 12 22.09 -0.87 -11.79
C THR A 12 22.36 -0.89 -13.30
N LEU A 13 22.56 0.29 -13.89
CA LEU A 13 22.89 0.45 -15.31
C LEU A 13 24.40 0.24 -15.57
N ALA A 14 24.81 -0.95 -16.01
CA ALA A 14 26.15 -1.15 -16.58
C ALA A 14 26.27 -2.35 -17.55
N ALA A 15 26.90 -2.08 -18.70
CA ALA A 15 27.72 -2.95 -19.57
C ALA A 15 27.37 -4.45 -19.77
N ILE A 16 27.14 -4.82 -21.03
CA ILE A 16 27.13 -6.21 -21.51
C ILE A 16 28.58 -6.73 -21.64
N ALA A 17 28.89 -7.87 -21.01
CA ALA A 17 30.04 -8.71 -21.34
C ALA A 17 29.68 -10.19 -21.14
N SER A 18 29.73 -11.00 -22.20
CA SER A 18 29.31 -12.40 -22.17
C SER A 18 30.49 -13.36 -21.99
N VAL A 19 30.46 -14.14 -20.90
CA VAL A 19 31.21 -15.41 -20.80
C VAL A 19 30.27 -16.45 -20.21
N GLY A 20 30.02 -17.53 -20.96
CA GLY A 20 29.12 -18.60 -20.52
C GLY A 20 29.84 -19.66 -19.68
N SER A 21 29.11 -20.29 -18.76
CA SER A 21 29.52 -21.55 -18.12
C SER A 21 28.26 -22.30 -17.65
N SER A 22 28.09 -23.52 -18.14
CA SER A 22 26.89 -24.34 -17.93
C SER A 22 26.97 -25.16 -16.65
N PHE A 23 25.91 -25.18 -15.84
CA PHE A 23 25.71 -26.19 -14.79
C PHE A 23 24.26 -26.68 -14.79
N SER A 24 24.10 -28.00 -14.65
CA SER A 24 22.80 -28.70 -14.71
C SER A 24 22.19 -28.91 -13.32
N PRO A 25 20.85 -29.00 -13.19
CA PRO A 25 20.18 -29.08 -11.89
C PRO A 25 20.26 -30.48 -11.26
N ALA A 26 20.42 -30.52 -9.94
CA ALA A 26 20.22 -31.73 -9.14
C ALA A 26 18.74 -31.87 -8.74
N SER A 27 18.19 -33.09 -8.85
CA SER A 27 16.80 -33.40 -8.48
C SER A 27 16.74 -34.03 -7.08
N SER A 28 15.78 -33.60 -6.26
CA SER A 28 15.45 -34.22 -4.98
C SER A 28 13.96 -34.20 -4.70
N SER A 29 13.26 -35.29 -5.03
CA SER A 29 11.82 -35.47 -4.80
C SER A 29 11.51 -36.03 -3.41
N PRO A 30 10.60 -35.43 -2.62
CA PRO A 30 10.12 -36.02 -1.37
C PRO A 30 9.14 -37.19 -1.61
N PRO A 31 9.00 -38.14 -0.65
CA PRO A 31 8.15 -39.33 -0.78
C PRO A 31 6.64 -39.03 -0.61
N PRO A 32 5.75 -39.94 -1.08
CA PRO A 32 4.31 -39.71 -1.09
C PRO A 32 3.62 -39.90 0.27
N TYR A 33 2.67 -39.02 0.60
CA TYR A 33 1.73 -39.22 1.70
C TYR A 33 0.56 -40.11 1.29
N THR A 34 0.27 -41.14 2.09
CA THR A 34 -0.86 -42.05 1.90
C THR A 34 -2.18 -41.44 2.39
N ALA A 35 -3.21 -41.42 1.54
CA ALA A 35 -4.54 -40.99 1.93
C ALA A 35 -5.30 -42.06 2.74
N SER A 36 -6.06 -41.63 3.76
CA SER A 36 -6.99 -42.48 4.52
C SER A 36 -8.42 -41.98 4.38
N LEU A 37 -9.13 -42.47 3.35
CA LEU A 37 -10.56 -42.24 3.18
C LEU A 37 -11.37 -43.07 4.19
N LYS A 38 -12.35 -42.46 4.86
CA LYS A 38 -13.35 -43.14 5.70
C LYS A 38 -14.75 -42.64 5.34
N SER A 39 -15.72 -43.54 5.19
CA SER A 39 -16.86 -43.33 4.29
C SER A 39 -18.25 -43.56 4.90
N ARG A 40 -19.13 -42.54 4.81
CA ARG A 40 -20.62 -42.63 4.77
C ARG A 40 -21.32 -43.25 6.00
N PRO A 41 -22.69 -43.27 6.12
CA PRO A 41 -23.80 -42.86 5.23
C PRO A 41 -24.22 -41.37 5.42
N ALA A 42 -25.09 -40.69 4.65
CA ALA A 42 -26.43 -40.95 4.06
C ALA A 42 -27.57 -40.98 5.14
N ALA A 43 -28.77 -40.41 4.94
CA ALA A 43 -29.46 -39.92 3.73
C ALA A 43 -30.54 -38.83 4.04
N ILE A 44 -31.51 -38.66 3.13
CA ILE A 44 -32.83 -37.96 3.22
C ILE A 44 -32.90 -36.46 2.78
N THR A 45 -33.56 -36.27 1.64
CA THR A 45 -34.28 -35.08 1.10
C THR A 45 -35.80 -35.38 1.11
N PRO A 46 -36.79 -34.48 0.83
CA PRO A 46 -36.77 -33.21 0.07
C PRO A 46 -37.42 -32.03 0.89
N LEU A 47 -38.28 -31.07 0.47
CA LEU A 47 -39.09 -30.82 -0.74
C LEU A 47 -39.63 -29.35 -0.82
N CYS A 48 -39.71 -28.76 -2.03
CA CYS A 48 -40.42 -27.50 -2.39
C CYS A 48 -39.94 -26.20 -1.67
N SER A 49 -40.29 -24.96 -2.06
CA SER A 49 -41.18 -24.40 -3.11
C SER A 49 -40.51 -23.22 -3.86
N SER A 50 -41.17 -22.62 -4.86
CA SER A 50 -40.72 -21.38 -5.54
C SER A 50 -41.80 -20.25 -5.48
N PRO A 51 -41.75 -19.14 -6.25
CA PRO A 51 -41.78 -17.77 -5.70
C PRO A 51 -43.12 -17.02 -5.91
N PRO A 52 -43.19 -15.72 -5.56
CA PRO A 52 -43.51 -14.74 -6.61
C PRO A 52 -42.72 -13.42 -6.59
N ARG A 53 -42.85 -12.66 -7.69
CA ARG A 53 -42.41 -11.28 -7.98
C ARG A 53 -43.65 -10.55 -8.54
N PRO A 54 -44.03 -9.32 -8.10
CA PRO A 54 -43.53 -8.06 -8.71
C PRO A 54 -43.46 -6.89 -7.67
N SER A 55 -43.28 -5.59 -7.95
CA SER A 55 -43.40 -4.77 -9.17
C SER A 55 -42.40 -3.59 -9.24
N SER A 56 -42.30 -3.07 -10.46
CA SER A 56 -41.69 -1.83 -10.95
C SER A 56 -41.82 -0.55 -10.10
N ALA A 57 -40.78 0.28 -10.16
CA ALA A 57 -40.89 1.75 -10.25
C ALA A 57 -39.75 2.26 -11.16
N THR A 58 -39.97 3.37 -11.88
CA THR A 58 -39.04 3.92 -12.86
C THR A 58 -38.68 5.34 -12.48
N GLU A 59 -37.40 5.68 -12.37
CA GLU A 59 -36.97 7.09 -12.33
C GLU A 59 -35.58 7.24 -12.97
N THR A 60 -35.57 7.58 -14.26
CA THR A 60 -34.35 7.79 -15.05
C THR A 60 -33.92 9.25 -14.94
N THR A 61 -33.32 9.62 -13.80
CA THR A 61 -32.67 10.92 -13.65
C THR A 61 -31.28 10.86 -14.30
N THR A 62 -31.20 11.19 -15.58
CA THR A 62 -29.95 11.26 -16.34
C THR A 62 -29.14 12.50 -15.95
N THR A 63 -28.64 12.55 -14.72
CA THR A 63 -27.65 13.54 -14.31
C THR A 63 -26.40 13.31 -15.15
N SER A 64 -26.12 14.25 -16.04
CA SER A 64 -24.91 14.24 -16.87
C SER A 64 -23.69 14.53 -15.99
N THR A 65 -23.13 13.50 -15.36
CA THR A 65 -21.88 13.61 -14.63
C THR A 65 -20.79 14.05 -15.59
N SER A 66 -20.40 15.33 -15.50
CA SER A 66 -19.22 15.84 -16.19
C SER A 66 -18.00 15.12 -15.64
N SER A 67 -17.45 14.18 -16.42
CA SER A 67 -16.25 13.44 -16.08
C SER A 67 -15.08 14.43 -15.97
N SER A 68 -14.75 14.83 -14.74
CA SER A 68 -13.60 15.67 -14.43
C SER A 68 -12.31 14.85 -14.55
N SER A 69 -11.94 14.55 -15.79
CA SER A 69 -10.58 14.15 -16.14
C SER A 69 -9.66 15.32 -15.82
N PHE A 70 -8.78 15.16 -14.83
CA PHE A 70 -7.75 16.16 -14.57
C PHE A 70 -6.87 16.32 -15.82
N PRO A 71 -6.37 17.54 -16.10
CA PRO A 71 -5.40 17.74 -17.17
C PRO A 71 -4.18 16.85 -16.97
N THR A 72 -3.65 16.28 -18.06
CA THR A 72 -2.49 15.38 -17.99
C THR A 72 -1.19 16.09 -17.59
N SER A 73 -1.15 17.43 -17.70
CA SER A 73 -0.12 18.28 -17.10
C SER A 73 -0.03 18.07 -15.59
N ASP A 74 -1.15 18.10 -14.89
CA ASP A 74 -1.19 18.18 -13.43
C ASP A 74 -0.66 16.89 -12.79
N ILE A 75 -0.95 15.75 -13.44
CA ILE A 75 -0.41 14.43 -13.10
C ILE A 75 1.11 14.38 -13.36
N PHE A 76 1.58 14.96 -14.46
CA PHE A 76 3.00 15.02 -14.82
C PHE A 76 3.79 15.93 -13.86
N ASP A 77 3.28 17.12 -13.54
CA ASP A 77 3.91 18.08 -12.65
C ASP A 77 3.95 17.58 -11.20
N ALA A 78 2.89 16.91 -10.74
CA ALA A 78 2.88 16.21 -9.45
C ALA A 78 3.87 15.03 -9.41
N THR A 79 3.91 14.20 -10.46
CA THR A 79 4.88 13.11 -10.60
C THR A 79 6.32 13.66 -10.60
N THR A 80 6.57 14.76 -11.30
CA THR A 80 7.88 15.42 -11.39
C THR A 80 8.30 16.02 -10.05
N THR A 81 7.38 16.67 -9.33
CA THR A 81 7.63 17.23 -7.99
C THR A 81 8.10 16.15 -7.00
N LEU A 82 7.42 15.00 -6.96
CA LEU A 82 7.78 13.88 -6.08
C LEU A 82 9.06 13.16 -6.55
N THR A 83 9.27 13.03 -7.87
CA THR A 83 10.52 12.47 -8.43
C THR A 83 11.73 13.33 -8.09
N ASN A 84 11.60 14.66 -8.16
CA ASN A 84 12.65 15.61 -7.79
C ASN A 84 12.95 15.54 -6.28
N TYR A 85 11.92 15.32 -5.45
CA TYR A 85 12.10 15.09 -4.02
C TYR A 85 12.89 13.82 -3.73
N ASP A 86 12.50 12.67 -4.31
CA ASP A 86 13.21 11.40 -4.11
C ASP A 86 14.67 11.50 -4.58
N GLN A 87 14.94 12.20 -5.70
CA GLN A 87 16.29 12.49 -6.16
C GLN A 87 17.07 13.36 -5.15
N SER A 88 16.45 14.38 -4.56
CA SER A 88 17.09 15.23 -3.54
C SER A 88 17.42 14.43 -2.27
N GLN A 89 16.55 13.51 -1.84
CA GLN A 89 16.80 12.65 -0.69
C GLN A 89 17.90 11.62 -1.00
N GLN A 90 17.93 11.04 -2.19
CA GLN A 90 19.01 10.14 -2.61
C GLN A 90 20.36 10.87 -2.68
N GLN A 91 20.39 12.11 -3.14
CA GLN A 91 21.60 12.95 -3.11
C GLN A 91 22.03 13.28 -1.67
N PHE A 92 21.09 13.59 -0.77
CA PHE A 92 21.38 13.78 0.65
C PHE A 92 21.99 12.51 1.26
N ILE A 93 21.33 11.35 1.12
CA ILE A 93 21.79 10.04 1.59
C ILE A 93 23.16 9.67 0.99
N GLN A 94 23.44 10.01 -0.26
CA GLN A 94 24.74 9.74 -0.88
C GLN A 94 25.84 10.66 -0.38
N SER A 95 25.55 11.94 -0.12
CA SER A 95 26.52 12.87 0.45
C SER A 95 26.86 12.55 1.91
N ASP A 96 25.83 12.23 2.70
CA ASP A 96 25.91 11.97 4.14
C ASP A 96 26.29 10.52 4.47
N GLY A 97 25.97 9.55 3.61
CA GLY A 97 26.36 8.16 3.75
C GLY A 97 27.88 7.94 3.77
N ASN A 98 28.65 8.87 3.17
CA ASN A 98 30.12 8.90 3.29
C ASN A 98 30.61 9.21 4.71
N GLN A 99 29.75 9.74 5.58
CA GLN A 99 30.01 10.01 7.00
C GLN A 99 29.63 8.82 7.90
N GLY A 100 29.01 7.77 7.35
CA GLY A 100 28.74 6.51 8.06
C GLY A 100 27.46 6.46 8.90
N MET A 101 26.57 7.46 8.82
CA MET A 101 25.31 7.48 9.60
C MET A 101 24.27 6.44 9.15
N GLY A 102 24.40 5.89 7.94
CA GLY A 102 23.48 4.89 7.39
C GLY A 102 22.20 5.51 6.79
N GLY A 103 21.70 4.90 5.71
CA GLY A 103 20.71 5.54 4.83
C GLY A 103 19.39 5.91 5.49
N GLY A 104 18.96 5.19 6.54
CA GLY A 104 17.75 5.51 7.29
C GLY A 104 17.84 6.81 8.10
N LEU A 105 18.97 7.04 8.79
CA LEU A 105 19.19 8.26 9.56
C LEU A 105 19.41 9.47 8.64
N SER A 106 20.15 9.31 7.55
CA SER A 106 20.31 10.37 6.54
C SER A 106 18.97 10.75 5.89
N ALA A 107 18.07 9.78 5.62
CA ALA A 107 16.73 10.03 5.12
C ALA A 107 15.86 10.82 6.13
N LEU A 108 15.92 10.45 7.42
CA LEU A 108 15.20 11.14 8.49
C LEU A 108 15.71 12.57 8.69
N HIS A 109 17.02 12.81 8.63
CA HIS A 109 17.58 14.16 8.72
C HIS A 109 17.18 15.02 7.50
N HIS A 110 17.15 14.44 6.29
CA HIS A 110 16.62 15.13 5.10
C HIS A 110 15.17 15.57 5.32
N ILE A 111 14.31 14.65 5.78
CA ILE A 111 12.89 14.90 6.15
C ILE A 111 12.75 16.05 7.15
N GLN A 112 13.59 16.09 8.19
CA GLN A 112 13.58 17.12 9.22
C GLN A 112 14.10 18.49 8.73
N SER A 113 14.91 18.51 7.66
CA SER A 113 15.48 19.74 7.08
C SER A 113 14.58 20.43 6.03
N LEU A 114 13.44 19.82 5.68
CA LEU A 114 12.58 20.30 4.60
C LEU A 114 11.96 21.66 4.91
N GLN A 115 12.10 22.59 3.96
CA GLN A 115 11.49 23.92 4.07
C GLN A 115 9.95 23.83 4.00
N PRO A 116 9.20 24.70 4.69
CA PRO A 116 7.74 24.69 4.68
C PRO A 116 7.14 24.72 3.26
N THR A 117 7.73 25.53 2.36
CA THR A 117 7.33 25.58 0.94
C THR A 117 7.47 24.23 0.24
N THR A 118 8.53 23.46 0.54
CA THR A 118 8.72 22.11 0.01
C THR A 118 7.67 21.16 0.56
N ARG A 119 7.37 21.23 1.87
CA ARG A 119 6.28 20.45 2.49
C ARG A 119 4.94 20.73 1.79
N THR A 120 4.61 22.00 1.53
CA THR A 120 3.39 22.37 0.77
C THR A 120 3.38 21.83 -0.66
N SER A 121 4.50 21.87 -1.40
CA SER A 121 4.57 21.28 -2.74
C SER A 121 4.40 19.75 -2.74
N LEU A 122 4.94 19.06 -1.73
CA LEU A 122 4.73 17.62 -1.54
C LEU A 122 3.27 17.29 -1.26
N GLN A 123 2.64 18.02 -0.31
CA GLN A 123 1.21 17.90 0.00
C GLN A 123 0.37 18.03 -1.28
N GLN A 124 0.57 19.12 -2.04
CA GLN A 124 -0.17 19.39 -3.28
C GLN A 124 0.01 18.29 -4.33
N ALA A 125 1.24 17.82 -4.56
CA ALA A 125 1.51 16.75 -5.52
C ALA A 125 0.82 15.42 -5.15
N ILE A 126 0.85 15.04 -3.87
CA ILE A 126 0.20 13.82 -3.36
C ILE A 126 -1.32 13.96 -3.47
N THR A 127 -1.90 15.12 -3.14
CA THR A 127 -3.33 15.41 -3.29
C THR A 127 -3.77 15.34 -4.76
N THR A 128 -3.00 15.88 -5.71
CA THR A 128 -3.33 15.80 -7.15
C THR A 128 -3.36 14.36 -7.65
N LEU A 129 -2.34 13.55 -7.33
CA LEU A 129 -2.31 12.13 -7.71
C LEU A 129 -3.41 11.31 -7.03
N THR A 130 -3.74 11.64 -5.77
CA THR A 130 -4.86 11.05 -5.03
C THR A 130 -6.21 11.38 -5.68
N ASN A 131 -6.43 12.63 -6.09
CA ASN A 131 -7.69 13.05 -6.71
C ASN A 131 -7.91 12.40 -8.08
N GLN A 132 -6.84 12.24 -8.87
CA GLN A 132 -6.91 11.46 -10.11
C GLN A 132 -7.23 9.99 -9.83
N ALA A 133 -6.59 9.37 -8.83
CA ALA A 133 -6.87 8.00 -8.43
C ALA A 133 -8.34 7.83 -7.98
N HIS A 134 -8.88 8.73 -7.16
CA HIS A 134 -10.30 8.73 -6.77
C HIS A 134 -11.23 8.86 -7.99
N SER A 135 -10.91 9.72 -8.96
CA SER A 135 -11.69 9.93 -10.20
C SER A 135 -11.74 8.66 -11.07
N GLU A 136 -10.58 8.01 -11.29
CA GLU A 136 -10.53 6.72 -11.98
C GLU A 136 -11.31 5.64 -11.24
N ARG A 137 -11.19 5.61 -9.91
CA ARG A 137 -11.77 4.57 -9.08
C ARG A 137 -13.29 4.70 -8.90
N ALA A 138 -13.83 5.91 -8.98
CA ALA A 138 -15.26 6.16 -9.09
C ALA A 138 -15.84 5.62 -10.42
N THR A 139 -15.01 5.47 -11.45
CA THR A 139 -15.39 4.87 -12.75
C THR A 139 -15.19 3.35 -12.76
N ASP A 140 -14.08 2.87 -12.20
CA ASP A 140 -13.70 1.45 -12.14
C ASP A 140 -13.00 1.15 -10.81
N SER A 141 -13.67 0.41 -9.91
CA SER A 141 -13.18 0.15 -8.56
C SER A 141 -11.88 -0.67 -8.48
N SER A 142 -11.43 -1.23 -9.61
CA SER A 142 -10.15 -1.92 -9.76
C SER A 142 -8.96 -1.02 -10.15
N LYS A 143 -9.22 0.25 -10.49
CA LYS A 143 -8.20 1.29 -10.80
C LYS A 143 -8.04 2.28 -9.64
N GLY A 144 -7.13 3.25 -9.81
CA GLY A 144 -6.93 4.32 -8.84
C GLY A 144 -6.57 3.82 -7.45
N ARG A 145 -5.71 2.79 -7.38
CA ARG A 145 -5.32 2.17 -6.12
C ARG A 145 -4.21 3.00 -5.47
N ILE A 146 -4.35 3.25 -4.17
CA ILE A 146 -3.34 3.95 -3.36
C ILE A 146 -2.88 3.00 -2.27
N MET A 147 -1.58 3.00 -1.99
CA MET A 147 -0.94 2.28 -0.89
C MET A 147 -0.07 3.23 -0.08
N LEU A 148 -0.06 3.05 1.25
CA LEU A 148 0.87 3.72 2.16
C LEU A 148 1.68 2.65 2.89
N GLY A 149 2.98 2.85 2.98
CA GLY A 149 3.88 2.08 3.85
C GLY A 149 4.54 3.02 4.85
N ILE A 150 4.09 3.01 6.11
CA ILE A 150 4.59 3.93 7.15
C ILE A 150 5.59 3.17 8.04
N CYS A 151 6.85 3.57 8.02
CA CYS A 151 7.87 3.10 8.96
C CYS A 151 7.99 4.10 10.12
N ALA A 152 7.79 3.67 11.36
CA ALA A 152 7.80 4.56 12.52
C ALA A 152 8.61 3.99 13.69
N SER A 153 8.99 4.87 14.62
CA SER A 153 9.80 4.51 15.79
C SER A 153 8.96 3.84 16.88
N ASN A 154 7.65 4.08 16.89
CA ASN A 154 6.66 3.50 17.80
C ASN A 154 5.26 3.45 17.14
N ALA A 155 4.34 2.66 17.70
CA ALA A 155 2.97 2.53 17.19
C ALA A 155 2.14 3.83 17.25
N PRO A 156 2.19 4.66 18.33
CA PRO A 156 1.52 5.96 18.34
C PRO A 156 1.90 6.87 17.17
N GLU A 157 3.18 6.98 16.82
CA GLU A 157 3.70 7.75 15.67
C GLU A 157 3.10 7.23 14.35
N ALA A 158 3.17 5.92 14.09
CA ALA A 158 2.61 5.31 12.89
C ALA A 158 1.10 5.54 12.75
N LEU A 159 0.36 5.42 13.86
CA LEU A 159 -1.08 5.56 13.87
C LEU A 159 -1.55 7.02 13.83
N GLY A 160 -0.73 7.97 14.31
CA GLY A 160 -0.93 9.41 14.06
C GLY A 160 -0.73 9.74 12.58
N GLY A 161 0.36 9.26 11.98
CA GLY A 161 0.62 9.39 10.54
C GLY A 161 -0.48 8.77 9.69
N LEU A 162 -0.91 7.54 10.00
CA LEU A 162 -1.99 6.87 9.28
C LEU A 162 -3.30 7.69 9.34
N LYS A 163 -3.68 8.19 10.53
CA LYS A 163 -4.93 8.97 10.70
C LYS A 163 -4.92 10.26 9.91
N SER A 164 -3.82 11.03 9.99
CA SER A 164 -3.68 12.32 9.30
C SER A 164 -3.69 12.14 7.77
N TRP A 165 -2.86 11.23 7.25
CA TRP A 165 -2.83 10.91 5.81
C TRP A 165 -4.19 10.40 5.30
N VAL A 166 -4.83 9.45 6.01
CA VAL A 166 -6.15 8.92 5.59
C VAL A 166 -7.25 9.97 5.65
N ALA A 167 -7.22 10.88 6.64
CA ALA A 167 -8.19 11.98 6.73
C ALA A 167 -7.99 13.01 5.60
N GLN A 168 -6.78 13.57 5.47
CA GLN A 168 -6.51 14.69 4.56
C GLN A 168 -6.56 14.30 3.08
N LEU A 169 -6.22 13.05 2.76
CA LEU A 169 -6.34 12.50 1.40
C LEU A 169 -7.72 11.87 1.13
N THR A 170 -8.67 11.99 2.07
CA THR A 170 -10.05 11.46 2.00
C THR A 170 -10.12 9.96 1.68
N LEU A 171 -9.15 9.19 2.17
CA LEU A 171 -9.02 7.77 1.88
C LEU A 171 -10.02 6.94 2.72
N PRO A 172 -10.49 5.78 2.22
CA PRO A 172 -11.39 4.92 2.99
C PRO A 172 -10.75 4.48 4.31
N ARG A 173 -11.56 4.41 5.37
CA ARG A 173 -11.19 3.88 6.69
C ARG A 173 -11.67 2.42 6.79
N GLY A 174 -10.77 1.51 7.12
CA GLY A 174 -11.07 0.09 7.36
C GLY A 174 -10.58 -0.39 8.72
N MET A 175 -10.39 -1.70 8.86
CA MET A 175 -9.87 -2.32 10.08
C MET A 175 -8.35 -2.23 10.15
N LEU A 176 -7.83 -2.02 11.36
CA LEU A 176 -6.42 -2.19 11.67
C LEU A 176 -6.19 -3.61 12.20
N HIS A 177 -5.33 -4.37 11.55
CA HIS A 177 -4.94 -5.73 11.89
C HIS A 177 -3.52 -5.75 12.49
N GLY A 178 -3.18 -6.77 13.28
CA GLY A 178 -1.83 -6.94 13.85
C GLY A 178 -1.57 -6.24 15.19
N MET A 179 -2.63 -5.81 15.90
CA MET A 179 -2.54 -5.28 17.27
C MET A 179 -2.90 -6.31 18.34
N ASP A 180 -3.10 -7.58 17.99
CA ASP A 180 -3.45 -8.66 18.91
C ASP A 180 -2.70 -9.97 18.58
N VAL A 181 -2.58 -10.84 19.58
CA VAL A 181 -2.19 -12.25 19.45
C VAL A 181 -3.31 -13.09 20.03
N ASP A 182 -3.93 -13.95 19.22
CA ASP A 182 -5.08 -14.80 19.59
C ASP A 182 -6.23 -14.03 20.27
N GLY A 183 -6.47 -12.77 19.87
CA GLY A 183 -7.49 -11.89 20.45
C GLY A 183 -7.07 -11.15 21.74
N VAL A 184 -5.82 -11.32 22.21
CA VAL A 184 -5.25 -10.55 23.32
C VAL A 184 -4.49 -9.34 22.75
N PRO A 185 -4.87 -8.09 23.07
CA PRO A 185 -4.17 -6.90 22.56
C PRO A 185 -2.71 -6.83 23.02
N ILE A 186 -1.83 -6.44 22.10
CA ILE A 186 -0.41 -6.19 22.38
C ILE A 186 -0.26 -4.76 22.93
N PRO A 187 0.43 -4.54 24.07
CA PRO A 187 0.78 -3.20 24.55
C PRO A 187 1.61 -2.45 23.51
N VAL A 188 1.30 -1.17 23.27
CA VAL A 188 1.96 -0.37 22.22
C VAL A 188 3.44 -0.09 22.52
N GLU A 189 3.81 -0.21 23.78
CA GLU A 189 5.16 -0.10 24.34
C GLU A 189 6.03 -1.32 24.00
N GLU A 190 5.44 -2.51 23.83
CA GLU A 190 6.16 -3.77 23.55
C GLU A 190 6.50 -3.94 22.07
N LEU A 191 5.79 -3.25 21.16
CA LEU A 191 5.95 -3.36 19.70
C LEU A 191 7.26 -2.75 19.19
N GLY A 192 7.88 -1.82 19.93
CA GLY A 192 9.04 -1.07 19.46
C GLY A 192 8.75 -0.29 18.17
N SER A 193 9.71 -0.30 17.23
CA SER A 193 9.51 0.29 15.89
C SER A 193 8.60 -0.59 15.03
N VAL A 194 7.75 0.05 14.23
CA VAL A 194 6.67 -0.62 13.50
C VAL A 194 6.61 -0.21 12.02
N TYR A 195 6.00 -1.07 11.23
CA TYR A 195 5.62 -0.82 9.85
C TYR A 195 4.10 -0.96 9.70
N VAL A 196 3.46 0.01 9.03
CA VAL A 196 2.03 -0.04 8.73
C VAL A 196 1.83 -0.06 7.21
N LYS A 197 1.29 -1.17 6.71
CA LYS A 197 0.87 -1.36 5.31
C LYS A 197 -0.62 -1.04 5.20
N TYR A 198 -0.96 0.08 4.57
CA TYR A 198 -2.33 0.49 4.24
C TYR A 198 -2.59 0.38 2.74
N SER A 199 -3.81 0.03 2.34
CA SER A 199 -4.21 -0.07 0.93
C SER A 199 -5.67 0.31 0.72
N THR A 200 -5.95 1.25 -0.21
CA THR A 200 -7.33 1.55 -0.62
C THR A 200 -7.98 0.37 -1.35
N GLY A 201 -7.19 -0.63 -1.76
CA GLY A 201 -7.63 -1.99 -2.05
C GLY A 201 -8.09 -2.27 -3.48
N GLY A 202 -8.14 -3.54 -3.84
CA GLY A 202 -8.80 -4.04 -5.05
C GLY A 202 -9.74 -5.17 -4.64
N ALA A 203 -11.01 -4.83 -4.38
CA ALA A 203 -11.97 -5.72 -3.71
C ALA A 203 -12.48 -6.84 -4.64
N MET A 204 -11.64 -7.83 -4.91
CA MET A 204 -12.06 -9.05 -5.58
C MET A 204 -13.09 -9.80 -4.73
N THR A 205 -14.26 -10.10 -5.29
CA THR A 205 -15.20 -10.98 -4.60
C THR A 205 -14.59 -12.38 -4.42
N PHE A 206 -15.14 -13.18 -3.51
CA PHE A 206 -14.80 -14.59 -3.40
C PHE A 206 -14.93 -15.37 -4.74
N ARG A 207 -15.72 -14.85 -5.69
CA ARG A 207 -15.84 -15.41 -7.06
C ARG A 207 -14.65 -15.05 -7.94
N GLU A 208 -14.14 -13.82 -7.87
CA GLU A 208 -12.90 -13.42 -8.57
C GLU A 208 -11.65 -14.03 -7.95
N MET A 209 -11.53 -14.11 -6.62
CA MET A 209 -10.38 -14.76 -5.96
C MET A 209 -10.25 -16.23 -6.38
N ARG A 210 -11.35 -17.00 -6.32
CA ARG A 210 -11.38 -18.41 -6.75
C ARG A 210 -11.06 -18.62 -8.23
N LYS A 211 -11.37 -17.63 -9.09
CA LYS A 211 -11.01 -17.65 -10.53
C LYS A 211 -9.56 -17.27 -10.79
N SER A 212 -9.06 -16.24 -10.10
CA SER A 212 -7.74 -15.64 -10.33
C SER A 212 -6.59 -16.36 -9.60
N LYS A 213 -6.92 -17.23 -8.63
CA LYS A 213 -5.96 -17.89 -7.72
C LYS A 213 -5.11 -16.92 -6.88
N ARG A 214 -5.54 -15.65 -6.74
CA ARG A 214 -4.87 -14.66 -5.88
C ARG A 214 -5.04 -15.03 -4.40
N GLY A 215 -4.02 -14.71 -3.61
CA GLY A 215 -3.90 -15.09 -2.19
C GLY A 215 -4.71 -14.21 -1.22
N PHE A 216 -4.41 -14.35 0.08
CA PHE A 216 -5.20 -13.77 1.17
C PHE A 216 -5.22 -12.22 1.18
N ASP A 217 -4.21 -11.54 0.63
CA ASP A 217 -4.21 -10.08 0.40
C ASP A 217 -5.44 -9.57 -0.38
N ALA A 218 -6.09 -10.42 -1.19
CA ALA A 218 -7.31 -10.05 -1.92
C ALA A 218 -8.59 -10.02 -1.03
N LEU A 219 -8.50 -10.37 0.26
CA LEU A 219 -9.57 -10.19 1.25
C LEU A 219 -9.59 -8.82 1.92
N TRP A 220 -8.49 -8.05 1.81
CA TRP A 220 -8.37 -6.74 2.47
C TRP A 220 -9.44 -5.79 1.94
N ARG A 221 -10.24 -5.22 2.84
CA ARG A 221 -11.27 -4.25 2.46
C ARG A 221 -10.62 -2.91 2.10
N PRO A 222 -11.29 -2.08 1.28
CA PRO A 222 -10.84 -0.71 1.05
C PRO A 222 -10.63 0.04 2.36
N GLY A 223 -9.36 0.41 2.63
CA GLY A 223 -8.99 1.12 3.85
C GLY A 223 -8.49 0.26 5.01
N ASP A 224 -8.43 -1.07 4.86
CA ASP A 224 -7.78 -1.93 5.84
C ASP A 224 -6.27 -1.66 5.88
N ALA A 225 -5.69 -1.78 7.07
CA ALA A 225 -4.26 -1.67 7.33
C ALA A 225 -3.75 -2.83 8.19
N LEU A 226 -2.50 -3.23 7.98
CA LEU A 226 -1.79 -4.18 8.83
C LEU A 226 -0.63 -3.45 9.51
N LEU A 227 -0.50 -3.62 10.82
CA LEU A 227 0.69 -3.22 11.60
C LEU A 227 1.56 -4.45 11.85
N GLU A 228 2.87 -4.30 11.66
CA GLU A 228 3.90 -5.32 11.93
C GLU A 228 5.08 -4.67 12.67
N MET A 229 5.85 -5.45 13.45
CA MET A 229 7.13 -4.97 14.01
C MET A 229 8.16 -4.77 12.89
N TYR A 230 9.02 -3.76 13.01
CA TYR A 230 9.94 -3.33 11.95
C TYR A 230 11.39 -3.22 12.46
N ASP A 231 12.30 -3.99 11.83
CA ASP A 231 13.73 -4.07 12.16
C ASP A 231 14.63 -3.19 11.27
N GLY A 232 14.05 -2.32 10.43
CA GLY A 232 14.79 -1.44 9.50
C GLY A 232 14.99 0.00 9.99
N ASP A 233 15.90 0.71 9.33
CA ASP A 233 16.39 2.04 9.77
C ASP A 233 15.55 3.23 9.27
N PHE A 234 14.72 3.07 8.23
CA PHE A 234 13.98 4.19 7.63
C PHE A 234 12.79 4.64 8.50
N ARG A 235 12.50 5.94 8.53
CA ARG A 235 11.35 6.53 9.26
C ARG A 235 10.63 7.53 8.37
N GLY A 236 9.30 7.43 8.31
CA GLY A 236 8.44 8.16 7.38
C GLY A 236 7.57 7.26 6.48
N VAL A 237 7.05 7.83 5.40
CA VAL A 237 5.98 7.23 4.57
C VAL A 237 6.47 6.96 3.14
N TYR A 238 6.20 5.76 2.63
CA TYR A 238 6.16 5.47 1.20
C TYR A 238 4.75 5.66 0.68
N PHE A 239 4.58 6.54 -0.31
CA PHE A 239 3.31 6.76 -1.03
C PHE A 239 3.38 6.10 -2.40
N SER A 240 2.45 5.19 -2.70
CA SER A 240 2.36 4.54 -4.02
C SER A 240 0.95 4.64 -4.59
N VAL A 241 0.87 4.88 -5.89
CA VAL A 241 -0.38 5.09 -6.61
C VAL A 241 -0.37 4.38 -7.98
N GLU A 242 -1.36 3.53 -8.20
CA GLU A 242 -1.57 2.79 -9.46
C GLU A 242 -2.67 3.50 -10.27
N LEU A 243 -2.24 4.26 -11.28
CA LEU A 243 -3.13 4.95 -12.22
C LEU A 243 -3.35 4.14 -13.52
N GLY A 244 -4.40 4.46 -14.24
CA GLY A 244 -4.81 3.82 -15.50
C GLY A 244 -3.88 4.05 -16.69
N ASP A 245 -2.80 4.82 -16.52
CA ASP A 245 -1.73 5.01 -17.51
C ASP A 245 -0.69 3.88 -17.53
N GLY A 246 -0.70 3.00 -16.52
CA GLY A 246 0.23 1.87 -16.40
C GLY A 246 1.64 2.27 -15.95
N VAL A 247 1.87 3.52 -15.55
CA VAL A 247 3.16 3.98 -15.03
C VAL A 247 3.22 3.71 -13.52
N PHE A 248 4.15 2.85 -13.12
CA PHE A 248 4.41 2.56 -11.71
C PHE A 248 4.89 3.82 -10.98
N ARG A 249 4.22 4.18 -9.88
CA ARG A 249 4.58 5.30 -9.01
C ARG A 249 4.67 4.83 -7.57
N GLN A 250 5.86 4.96 -6.99
CA GLN A 250 6.12 4.87 -5.56
C GLN A 250 7.16 5.93 -5.24
N PHE A 251 6.87 6.76 -4.24
CA PHE A 251 7.73 7.85 -3.79
C PHE A 251 7.99 7.71 -2.29
N GLY A 252 9.13 8.18 -1.82
CA GLY A 252 9.52 8.06 -0.43
C GLY A 252 11.04 8.05 -0.21
N VAL A 253 11.48 8.34 1.01
CA VAL A 253 10.68 8.41 2.25
C VAL A 253 10.16 9.83 2.51
N LEU A 254 8.85 9.98 2.69
CA LEU A 254 8.15 11.25 2.96
C LEU A 254 7.93 11.44 4.48
N PRO A 255 7.71 12.66 4.99
CA PRO A 255 7.50 12.89 6.43
C PRO A 255 6.24 12.19 6.97
N THR A 256 6.32 11.55 8.15
CA THR A 256 5.15 10.98 8.85
C THR A 256 4.12 12.05 9.17
N ASP A 257 4.60 13.24 9.53
CA ASP A 257 3.84 14.43 9.93
C ASP A 257 3.32 15.29 8.75
N LEU A 258 3.52 14.87 7.49
CA LEU A 258 3.29 15.72 6.31
C LEU A 258 1.85 16.29 6.20
N PHE A 259 0.87 15.63 6.82
CA PHE A 259 -0.52 16.06 6.88
C PHE A 259 -1.07 16.20 8.31
N MET A 260 -0.20 16.26 9.32
CA MET A 260 -0.62 16.66 10.67
C MET A 260 -0.91 18.16 10.67
N GLU A 261 -1.95 18.55 11.39
CA GLU A 261 -2.17 19.96 11.73
C GLU A 261 -1.09 20.36 12.75
N GLU A 262 -0.39 21.46 12.50
CA GLU A 262 0.51 22.04 13.49
C GLU A 262 -0.37 22.64 14.59
N GLU A 263 -0.31 22.08 15.81
CA GLU A 263 -0.98 22.67 16.97
C GLU A 263 -0.31 24.01 17.26
N GLU A 264 -0.97 25.12 16.88
CA GLU A 264 -0.55 26.47 17.28
C GLU A 264 -0.63 26.56 18.82
N ASP A 265 0.52 26.65 19.49
CA ASP A 265 0.61 26.89 20.93
C ASP A 265 0.07 28.31 21.27
N TRP A 266 -1.14 28.38 21.81
CA TRP A 266 -1.86 29.62 22.21
C TRP A 266 -1.67 30.01 23.69
#